data_AF-A0A3D5I2H9-F1
#
_entry.id   AF-A0A3D5I2H9-F1
#
_cell.length_a   1.000
_cell.length_b   1.000
_cell.length_c   1.000
_cell.angle_alpha   90.00
_cell.angle_beta   90.00
_cell.angle_gamma   90.00
#
_symmetry.space_group_name_H-M   'P 1'
#
loop_
_entity.id
_entity.type
_entity.pdbx_description
1 polymer ?
#
loop_
_entity_poly.entity_id
_entity_poly.type
_entity_poly.pdbx_seq_one_letter_code
_entity_poly.pdbx_strand_id
1 'polypeptide(L)' 'MSRIGKNPVPIPEKVSVEISGLTVKVKGPKGELERVLPDGVSVSQADNAVTV' A
#
# COMPACT_ATOMS: atom_id res chain seq x y z
N MET A 1 10.84 -9.64 -14.07
CA MET A 1 11.20 -9.56 -12.63
C MET A 1 11.17 -8.08 -12.22
N SER A 2 9.98 -7.57 -11.92
CA SER A 2 9.84 -6.16 -11.53
C SER A 2 10.45 -5.97 -10.14
N ARG A 3 11.45 -5.09 -10.00
CA ARG A 3 12.12 -4.80 -8.73
C ARG A 3 11.44 -3.69 -7.93
N ILE A 4 10.35 -3.13 -8.47
CA ILE A 4 9.62 -2.01 -7.87
C ILE A 4 8.97 -2.41 -6.54
N GLY A 5 8.44 -3.63 -6.43
CA GLY A 5 7.83 -4.12 -5.18
C GLY A 5 8.83 -4.30 -4.02
N LYS A 6 10.12 -4.54 -4.33
CA LYS A 6 11.18 -4.61 -3.30
C LYS A 6 11.55 -3.26 -2.71
N ASN A 7 11.14 -2.15 -3.32
CA ASN A 7 11.44 -0.83 -2.79
C ASN A 7 10.37 -0.48 -1.74
N PRO A 8 10.74 -0.37 -0.46
CA PRO A 8 9.80 0.04 0.58
C PRO A 8 9.27 1.44 0.26
N VAL A 9 7.95 1.57 0.15
CA VAL A 9 7.28 2.86 -0.01
C VAL A 9 7.00 3.41 1.39
N PRO A 10 7.69 4.49 1.83
CA PRO A 10 7.48 5.04 3.16
C PRO A 10 6.07 5.64 3.26
N ILE A 11 5.37 5.32 4.35
CA ILE A 11 4.05 5.87 4.63
C ILE A 11 4.25 7.13 5.49
N PRO A 12 3.80 8.31 5.04
CA PRO A 12 3.81 9.50 5.89
C PRO A 12 2.89 9.31 7.09
N GLU A 13 3.28 9.79 8.28
CA GLU A 13 2.54 9.58 9.55
C GLU A 13 1.07 10.01 9.53
N LYS A 14 0.67 10.89 8.60
CA LYS A 14 -0.71 11.36 8.44
C LYS A 14 -1.55 10.49 7.50
N VAL A 15 -1.01 9.36 7.04
CA VAL A 15 -1.64 8.49 6.05
C VAL A 15 -1.87 7.12 6.68
N SER A 16 -3.13 6.68 6.68
CA SER A 16 -3.53 5.32 7.08
C SER A 16 -3.67 4.47 5.83
N VAL A 17 -3.14 3.25 5.86
CA VAL A 17 -3.27 2.28 4.77
C VAL A 17 -3.98 1.04 5.32
N GLU A 18 -5.13 0.73 4.73
CA GLU A 18 -5.92 -0.48 4.98
C GLU A 18 -5.73 -1.43 3.79
N ILE A 19 -5.33 -2.68 4.06
CA ILE A 19 -5.15 -3.70 3.04
C ILE A 19 -6.19 -4.79 3.27
N SER A 20 -7.11 -4.94 2.32
CA SER A 20 -8.19 -5.93 2.32
C SER A 20 -7.99 -6.90 1.15
N GLY A 21 -7.12 -7.89 1.34
CA GLY A 21 -6.73 -8.84 0.30
C GLY A 21 -6.04 -8.15 -0.86
N LEU A 22 -6.78 -7.90 -1.95
CA LEU A 22 -6.31 -7.21 -3.16
C LEU A 22 -6.69 -5.73 -3.18
N THR A 23 -7.59 -5.29 -2.31
CA THR A 23 -8.02 -3.89 -2.24
C THR A 23 -7.12 -3.14 -1.25
N VAL A 24 -6.42 -2.12 -1.74
CA VAL A 24 -5.65 -1.20 -0.89
C VAL A 24 -6.40 0.11 -0.78
N LYS A 25 -6.74 0.50 0.44
CA LYS A 25 -7.33 1.80 0.76
C LYS A 25 -6.32 2.64 1.49
N VAL A 26 -6.15 3.88 1.05
CA VAL A 26 -5.21 4.85 1.59
C VAL A 26 -6.00 6.09 1.99
N LYS A 27 -6.06 6.38 3.28
CA LYS A 27 -6.71 7.58 3.84
C LYS A 27 -5.63 8.57 4.24
N GLY A 28 -5.66 9.76 3.67
CA GLY A 28 -4.71 10.82 3.98
C GLY A 28 -5.40 12.17 4.25
N PRO A 29 -4.62 13.20 4.56
CA PRO A 29 -5.15 14.54 4.88
C PRO A 29 -5.84 15.23 3.70
N LYS A 30 -5.67 14.71 2.48
CA LYS A 30 -6.27 15.25 1.24
C LYS A 30 -7.47 14.42 0.74
N GLY A 31 -7.88 13.40 1.48
CA GLY A 31 -8.96 12.49 1.08
C GLY A 31 -8.54 11.03 1.15
N GLU A 32 -9.44 10.16 0.67
CA GLU A 32 -9.21 8.73 0.58
C GLU A 32 -9.06 8.27 -0.87
N LEU A 33 -8.21 7.27 -1.08
CA LEU A 33 -7.95 6.63 -2.36
C LEU A 33 -8.08 5.13 -2.16
N GLU A 34 -8.91 4.49 -2.97
CA GLU A 34 -8.99 3.03 -3.03
C GLU A 34 -8.51 2.52 -4.38
N ARG A 35 -7.76 1.43 -4.37
CA ARG A 35 -7.25 0.81 -5.58
C ARG A 35 -7.29 -0.70 -5.43
N VAL A 36 -7.85 -1.36 -6.44
CA VAL A 36 -7.86 -2.82 -6.54
C VAL A 36 -6.61 -3.25 -7.30
N LEU A 37 -5.80 -4.10 -6.68
CA LEU A 37 -4.62 -4.70 -7.29
C LEU A 37 -5.01 -5.97 -8.07
N PRO A 38 -4.27 -6.29 -9.15
CA PRO A 38 -4.49 -7.51 -9.92
C PRO A 38 -4.13 -8.77 -9.12
N ASP A 39 -4.78 -9.89 -9.46
CA ASP A 39 -4.60 -11.18 -8.81
C ASP A 39 -3.14 -11.67 -8.93
N GLY A 40 -2.54 -12.04 -7.80
CA GLY A 40 -1.14 -12.49 -7.72
C GLY A 40 -0.16 -11.46 -7.13
N VAL A 41 -0.65 -10.30 -6.69
CA VAL A 41 0.14 -9.29 -5.97
C VAL A 41 -0.07 -9.46 -4.46
N SER A 42 1.02 -9.64 -3.71
CA SER A 42 0.99 -9.82 -2.24
C SER A 42 1.57 -8.59 -1.57
N VAL A 43 0.74 -7.74 -0.98
CA VAL A 43 1.19 -6.52 -0.32
C VAL A 43 1.51 -6.81 1.14
N SER A 44 2.71 -6.43 1.59
CA SER A 44 3.13 -6.49 2.98
C SER A 44 3.29 -5.09 3.54
N GLN A 45 2.61 -4.81 4.65
CA GLN A 45 2.74 -3.56 5.40
C GLN A 45 3.64 -3.80 6.61
N ALA A 46 4.71 -3.03 6.76
CA ALA A 46 5.59 -3.05 7.91
C ALA A 46 5.69 -1.62 8.47
N ASP A 47 4.90 -1.33 9.49
CA ASP A 47 4.76 -0.13 10.37
C ASP A 47 5.04 1.28 9.82
N ASN A 48 6.05 1.48 8.98
CA ASN A 48 6.40 2.74 8.33
C ASN A 48 6.65 2.61 6.82
N ALA A 49 6.50 1.41 6.24
CA ALA A 49 6.70 1.15 4.82
C ALA A 49 5.78 0.06 4.25
N VAL A 50 5.37 0.21 2.99
CA VAL A 50 4.63 -0.80 2.22
C VAL A 50 5.56 -1.41 1.19
N THR A 51 5.56 -2.74 1.10
CA THR A 51 6.32 -3.54 0.14
C THR A 51 5.35 -4.44 -0.63
N VAL A 52 5.63 -4.73 -1.90
CA VAL A 52 4.75 -5.47 -2.83
C VAL A 52 5.46 -6.67 -3.44
#